data_AF-A0A167FQ85-F1
#
_entry.id   AF-A0A167FQ85-F1
#
_cell.length_a   1.000
_cell.length_b   1.000
_cell.length_c   1.000
_cell.angle_alpha   90.00
_cell.angle_beta   90.00
_cell.angle_gamma   90.00
#
_symmetry.space_group_name_H-M   'P 1'
#
loop_
_entity.id
_entity.type
_entity.pdbx_description
1 polymer ?
#
loop_
_entity_poly.entity_id
_entity_poly.type
_entity_poly.pdbx_seq_one_letter_code
_entity_poly.pdbx_strand_id
1 'polypeptide(L)'
;MRCCHFSVGAYSGHKQRKLQLEAGPGAARDILRRSVGIGEEFSELELSVCEYPRHAEDLEVFSPAHFDGLIQVISTYYTHLQSLTLTFERPIKFDLSSTALIPLARCSSIETFSLHIDGRTVNSILPQCALGELVTGWPLLRSLSLLWWSTRTKSTRPPGYTWNTFVHLSSLCPELRSLRISSFDSSQAIPELDESPTSRLFSLTVSHAPTIPDPAHVVAFFGRLWPTLHLEVSGTETVMKKWTAVQKLLRS
;
A
#
# COMPACT_ATOMS: atom_id res chain seq x y z
N MET A 1 8.44 -28.40 2.54
CA MET A 1 8.59 -27.01 3.05
C MET A 1 8.76 -26.05 1.88
N ARG A 2 8.38 -24.78 2.04
CA ARG A 2 8.56 -23.71 1.04
C ARG A 2 9.47 -22.64 1.66
N CYS A 3 10.35 -22.05 0.85
CA CYS A 3 11.38 -21.13 1.33
C CYS A 3 11.01 -19.69 0.97
N CYS A 4 11.46 -18.72 1.76
CA CYS A 4 11.30 -17.29 1.48
C CYS A 4 12.62 -16.71 0.96
N HIS A 5 12.59 -16.05 -0.19
CA HIS A 5 13.64 -15.20 -0.71
C HIS A 5 13.32 -13.77 -0.29
N PHE A 6 14.29 -13.12 0.34
CA PHE A 6 14.21 -11.70 0.65
C PHE A 6 15.05 -10.95 -0.36
N SER A 7 14.65 -9.73 -0.69
CA SER A 7 15.53 -8.80 -1.40
C SER A 7 15.32 -7.41 -0.81
N VAL A 8 16.43 -6.70 -0.61
CA VAL A 8 16.46 -5.38 0.00
C VAL A 8 17.12 -4.42 -0.99
N GLY A 9 16.32 -3.72 -1.78
CA GLY A 9 16.81 -2.57 -2.53
C GLY A 9 16.98 -1.39 -1.60
N ALA A 10 18.17 -0.78 -1.54
CA ALA A 10 18.39 0.46 -0.79
C ALA A 10 19.08 1.48 -1.70
N TYR A 11 18.56 2.71 -1.72
CA TYR A 11 19.03 3.74 -2.66
C TYR A 11 19.36 5.03 -1.91
N SER A 12 20.49 5.64 -2.29
CA SER A 12 20.95 6.93 -1.77
C SER A 12 21.55 7.73 -2.94
N GLY A 13 20.87 8.80 -3.34
CA GLY A 13 21.26 9.64 -4.48
C GLY A 13 21.41 8.85 -5.80
N HIS A 14 22.47 9.11 -6.56
CA HIS A 14 22.73 8.46 -7.86
C HIS A 14 23.36 7.06 -7.79
N LYS A 15 23.65 6.54 -6.59
CA LYS A 15 24.23 5.21 -6.42
C LYS A 15 23.13 4.22 -6.05
N GLN A 16 22.63 3.50 -7.05
CA GLN A 16 21.76 2.36 -6.80
C GLN A 16 22.57 1.22 -6.20
N ARG A 17 22.37 0.93 -4.91
CA ARG A 17 22.96 -0.25 -4.27
C ARG A 17 21.83 -1.22 -3.96
N LYS A 18 21.40 -1.94 -5.00
CA LYS A 18 20.43 -3.03 -4.84
C LYS A 18 21.10 -4.16 -4.05
N LEU A 19 20.90 -4.20 -2.74
CA LEU A 19 21.33 -5.29 -1.87
C LEU A 19 20.33 -6.45 -2.03
N GLN A 20 20.39 -7.13 -3.18
CA GLN A 20 19.69 -8.41 -3.34
C GLN A 20 20.35 -9.44 -2.45
N LEU A 21 19.79 -9.59 -1.26
CA LEU A 21 20.27 -10.47 -0.23
C LEU A 21 19.34 -11.65 -0.14
N GLU A 22 19.72 -12.76 -0.77
CA GLU A 22 19.03 -14.04 -0.60
C GLU A 22 19.27 -14.55 0.83
N ALA A 23 18.58 -13.96 1.80
CA ALA A 23 18.81 -14.16 3.21
C ALA A 23 17.49 -14.49 3.91
N GLY A 24 17.54 -15.29 4.97
CA GLY A 24 16.39 -15.47 5.84
C GLY A 24 15.95 -14.15 6.50
N PRO A 25 14.73 -14.06 7.03
CA PRO A 25 14.19 -12.82 7.60
C PRO A 25 15.00 -12.27 8.78
N GLY A 26 15.54 -13.14 9.65
CA GLY A 26 16.45 -12.71 10.71
C GLY A 26 17.71 -12.02 10.16
N ALA A 27 18.29 -12.59 9.10
CA ALA A 27 19.46 -12.02 8.44
C ALA A 27 19.12 -10.71 7.72
N ALA A 28 17.97 -10.57 7.08
CA ALA A 28 17.53 -9.30 6.48
C ALA A 28 17.44 -8.17 7.53
N ARG A 29 16.87 -8.47 8.71
CA ARG A 29 16.82 -7.52 9.84
C ARG A 29 18.22 -7.13 10.32
N ASP A 30 19.11 -8.10 10.48
CA ASP A 30 20.45 -7.87 10.97
C ASP A 30 21.30 -7.08 9.96
N ILE A 31 21.09 -7.31 8.67
CA ILE A 31 21.75 -6.55 7.60
C ILE A 31 21.26 -5.09 7.60
N LEU A 32 19.94 -4.87 7.67
CA LEU A 32 19.39 -3.51 7.80
C LEU A 32 19.95 -2.79 9.04
N ARG A 33 20.13 -3.49 10.17
CA ARG A 33 20.78 -2.89 11.36
C ARG A 33 22.26 -2.57 11.13
N ARG A 34 23.00 -3.45 10.46
CA ARG A 34 24.44 -3.27 10.19
C ARG A 34 24.71 -2.15 9.17
N SER A 35 23.85 -1.99 8.17
CA SER A 35 23.96 -0.89 7.19
C SER A 35 23.89 0.49 7.84
N VAL A 36 23.10 0.63 8.91
CA VAL A 36 23.06 1.88 9.71
C VAL A 36 24.38 2.09 10.46
N GLY A 37 24.95 1.01 11.01
CA GLY A 37 26.21 1.05 11.76
C GLY A 37 27.43 1.49 10.94
N ILE A 38 27.35 1.45 9.61
CA ILE A 38 28.40 1.95 8.70
C ILE A 38 28.10 3.36 8.16
N GLY A 39 27.07 4.04 8.66
CA GLY A 39 26.74 5.43 8.32
C GLY A 39 26.07 5.61 6.95
N GLU A 40 25.46 4.58 6.38
CA GLU A 40 24.68 4.72 5.15
C GLU A 40 23.31 5.34 5.44
N GLU A 41 23.03 6.49 4.85
CA GLU A 41 21.71 7.12 4.83
C GLU A 41 20.99 6.77 3.52
N PHE A 42 19.94 5.95 3.61
CA PHE A 42 19.08 5.64 2.48
C PHE A 42 17.87 6.56 2.44
N SER A 43 17.62 7.17 1.29
CA SER A 43 16.39 7.92 1.02
C SER A 43 15.27 7.02 0.52
N GLU A 44 15.60 5.85 -0.04
CA GLU A 44 14.63 4.91 -0.58
C GLU A 44 14.93 3.48 -0.14
N LEU A 45 13.89 2.74 0.20
CA LEU A 45 13.96 1.34 0.59
C LEU A 45 12.88 0.53 -0.13
N GLU A 46 13.28 -0.59 -0.72
CA GLU A 46 12.41 -1.57 -1.34
C GLU A 46 12.68 -2.92 -0.69
N LEU A 47 11.65 -3.49 -0.07
CA LEU A 47 11.71 -4.82 0.53
C LEU A 47 10.76 -5.72 -0.25
N SER A 48 11.29 -6.78 -0.84
CA SER A 48 10.47 -7.83 -1.45
C SER A 48 10.71 -9.16 -0.77
N VAL A 49 9.62 -9.83 -0.41
CA VAL A 49 9.59 -11.14 0.22
C VAL A 49 8.86 -12.09 -0.71
N CYS A 50 9.58 -13.03 -1.31
CA CYS A 50 9.06 -13.97 -2.29
C CYS A 50 9.18 -15.41 -1.79
N GLU A 51 8.08 -16.14 -1.63
CA GLU A 51 8.17 -17.57 -1.36
C GLU A 51 8.47 -18.39 -2.63
N TYR A 52 9.66 -19.00 -2.70
CA TYR A 52 10.03 -19.94 -3.77
C TYR A 52 9.82 -21.40 -3.33
N PRO A 53 9.20 -22.23 -4.19
CA PRO A 53 9.13 -23.66 -3.99
C PRO A 53 10.43 -24.32 -4.45
N ARG A 54 11.49 -24.34 -3.62
CA ARG A 54 12.68 -25.19 -3.88
C ARG A 54 13.30 -25.76 -2.60
N HIS A 55 14.02 -26.87 -2.79
CA HIS A 55 14.53 -27.88 -1.85
C HIS A 55 15.59 -27.42 -0.82
N ALA A 56 15.43 -26.29 -0.15
CA ALA A 56 16.35 -25.94 0.95
C ALA A 56 15.76 -26.43 2.28
N GLU A 57 16.39 -27.45 2.86
CA GLU A 57 15.96 -28.08 4.11
C GLU A 57 16.21 -27.22 5.37
N ASP A 58 16.84 -26.04 5.24
CA ASP A 58 17.32 -25.23 6.39
C ASP A 58 16.89 -23.74 6.40
N LEU A 59 15.85 -23.34 5.66
CA LEU A 59 15.44 -21.92 5.61
C LEU A 59 14.23 -21.60 6.49
N GLU A 60 14.40 -20.56 7.32
CA GLU A 60 13.43 -20.01 8.27
C GLU A 60 12.14 -19.53 7.56
N VAL A 61 10.98 -19.93 8.08
CA VAL A 61 9.67 -19.52 7.57
C VAL A 61 9.39 -18.06 7.96
N PHE A 62 8.97 -17.23 7.00
CA PHE A 62 8.57 -15.86 7.33
C PHE A 62 7.34 -15.85 8.24
N SER A 63 7.45 -15.13 9.36
CA SER A 63 6.43 -15.08 10.40
C SER A 63 5.99 -13.63 10.62
N PRO A 64 4.81 -13.39 11.23
CA PRO A 64 4.40 -12.04 11.62
C PRO A 64 5.46 -11.32 12.48
N ALA A 65 6.11 -12.02 13.41
CA ALA A 65 7.17 -11.46 14.24
C ALA A 65 8.39 -10.99 13.42
N HIS A 66 8.70 -11.66 12.31
CA HIS A 66 9.74 -11.22 11.39
C HIS A 66 9.36 -9.91 10.69
N PHE A 67 8.10 -9.79 10.26
CA PHE A 67 7.59 -8.56 9.69
C PHE A 67 7.61 -7.41 10.70
N ASP A 68 7.07 -7.62 11.90
CA ASP A 68 7.07 -6.61 12.97
C ASP A 68 8.51 -6.16 13.30
N GLY A 69 9.43 -7.12 13.38
CA GLY A 69 10.86 -6.83 13.60
C GLY A 69 11.50 -6.02 12.47
N LEU A 70 11.13 -6.28 11.21
CA LEU A 70 11.58 -5.48 10.06
C LEU A 70 11.02 -4.07 10.12
N ILE A 71 9.71 -3.91 10.30
CA ILE A 71 9.05 -2.61 10.40
C ILE A 71 9.62 -1.80 11.57
N GLN A 72 9.89 -2.44 12.70
CA GLN A 72 10.52 -1.78 13.85
C GLN A 72 11.94 -1.29 13.53
N VAL A 73 12.73 -2.07 12.79
CA VAL A 73 14.07 -1.63 12.35
C VAL A 73 13.97 -0.44 11.40
N ILE A 74 13.07 -0.51 10.41
CA ILE A 74 12.85 0.60 9.45
C ILE A 74 12.48 1.88 10.20
N SER A 75 11.45 1.84 11.03
CA SER A 75 10.95 2.99 11.77
C SER A 75 11.92 3.54 12.83
N THR A 76 12.86 2.72 13.30
CA THR A 76 13.84 3.14 14.32
C THR A 76 15.05 3.81 13.68
N TYR A 77 15.54 3.29 12.56
CA TYR A 77 16.83 3.72 12.01
C TYR A 77 16.73 4.49 10.69
N TYR A 78 15.62 4.37 9.97
CA TYR A 78 15.44 4.94 8.64
C TYR A 78 14.30 5.97 8.64
N THR A 79 14.33 6.89 9.61
CA THR A 79 13.30 7.92 9.82
C THR A 79 13.25 8.97 8.71
N HIS A 80 14.30 9.07 7.90
CA HIS A 80 14.44 10.02 6.80
C HIS A 80 14.05 9.44 5.43
N LEU A 81 13.45 8.23 5.39
CA LEU A 81 13.00 7.63 4.14
C LEU A 81 11.99 8.52 3.43
N GLN A 82 12.24 8.74 2.14
CA GLN A 82 11.34 9.41 1.20
C GLN A 82 10.50 8.41 0.42
N SER A 83 11.03 7.22 0.15
CA SER A 83 10.31 6.17 -0.57
C SER A 83 10.42 4.84 0.17
N LEU A 84 9.28 4.18 0.37
CA LEU A 84 9.23 2.84 0.95
C LEU A 84 8.30 1.94 0.12
N THR A 85 8.85 0.86 -0.42
CA THR A 85 8.09 -0.19 -1.11
C THR A 85 8.23 -1.50 -0.36
N LEU A 86 7.10 -2.12 -0.03
CA LEU A 86 7.01 -3.41 0.63
C LEU A 86 6.21 -4.35 -0.27
N THR A 87 6.85 -5.41 -0.76
CA THR A 87 6.25 -6.40 -1.65
C THR A 87 6.28 -7.77 -0.98
N PHE A 88 5.14 -8.45 -0.93
CA PHE A 88 4.98 -9.77 -0.35
C PHE A 88 4.35 -10.70 -1.37
N GLU A 89 5.14 -11.63 -1.91
CA GLU A 89 4.68 -12.64 -2.85
C GLU A 89 4.50 -13.99 -2.17
N ARG A 90 3.25 -14.49 -2.27
CA ARG A 90 2.74 -15.77 -1.80
C ARG A 90 2.88 -16.04 -0.30
N PRO A 91 2.51 -15.13 0.61
CA PRO A 91 2.50 -15.47 2.02
C PRO A 91 1.55 -16.65 2.30
N ILE A 92 2.04 -17.74 2.90
CA ILE A 92 1.23 -18.92 3.23
C ILE A 92 0.08 -18.58 4.19
N LYS A 93 0.35 -17.73 5.18
CA LYS A 93 -0.61 -17.18 6.15
C LYS A 93 -0.02 -15.90 6.75
N PHE A 94 -0.22 -14.77 6.08
CA PHE A 94 0.20 -13.49 6.61
C PHE A 94 -1.05 -12.73 7.04
N ASP A 95 -1.29 -12.75 8.33
CA ASP A 95 -2.22 -11.85 8.97
C ASP A 95 -1.41 -10.60 9.32
N LEU A 96 -1.49 -9.57 8.48
CA LEU A 96 -1.02 -8.26 8.87
C LEU A 96 -1.85 -7.87 10.08
N SER A 97 -1.23 -7.93 11.26
CA SER A 97 -1.83 -7.28 12.42
C SER A 97 -2.10 -5.84 11.99
N SER A 98 -3.31 -5.36 12.26
CA SER A 98 -3.76 -4.04 11.84
C SER A 98 -2.79 -2.93 12.26
N THR A 99 -1.97 -3.19 13.28
CA THR A 99 -1.05 -2.25 13.89
C THR A 99 0.41 -2.42 13.48
N ALA A 100 0.80 -3.50 12.78
CA ALA A 100 2.20 -3.80 12.50
C ALA A 100 2.92 -2.69 11.69
N LEU A 101 2.17 -1.98 10.84
CA LEU A 101 2.72 -0.90 10.03
C LEU A 101 2.80 0.44 10.78
N ILE A 102 2.01 0.66 11.84
CA ILE A 102 1.90 1.95 12.56
C ILE A 102 3.26 2.55 12.94
N PRO A 103 4.29 1.79 13.38
CA PRO A 103 5.60 2.35 13.69
C PRO A 103 6.22 3.15 12.53
N LEU A 104 5.88 2.86 11.27
CA LEU A 104 6.35 3.62 10.10
C LEU A 104 5.85 5.07 10.08
N ALA A 105 4.84 5.44 10.85
CA ALA A 105 4.41 6.84 11.02
C ALA A 105 5.55 7.75 11.52
N ARG A 106 6.62 7.19 12.11
CA ARG A 106 7.82 7.92 12.53
C ARG A 106 8.68 8.37 11.33
N CYS A 107 8.52 7.76 10.16
CA CYS A 107 9.24 8.11 8.94
C CYS A 107 8.59 9.33 8.26
N SER A 108 8.73 10.50 8.88
CA SER A 108 8.00 11.73 8.49
C SER A 108 8.34 12.29 7.11
N SER A 109 9.45 11.83 6.51
CA SER A 109 9.90 12.27 5.18
C SER A 109 9.28 11.49 4.03
N ILE A 110 8.41 10.50 4.29
CA ILE A 110 7.83 9.65 3.25
C ILE A 110 7.01 10.50 2.28
N GLU A 111 7.43 10.48 1.01
CA GLU A 111 6.70 11.03 -0.13
C GLU A 111 6.02 9.93 -0.94
N THR A 112 6.58 8.71 -0.96
CA THR A 112 6.06 7.56 -1.70
C THR A 112 5.99 6.33 -0.81
N PHE A 113 4.80 5.74 -0.70
CA PHE A 113 4.59 4.49 0.01
C PHE A 113 3.87 3.48 -0.88
N SER A 114 4.42 2.26 -0.96
CA SER A 114 3.83 1.14 -1.70
C SER A 114 3.79 -0.11 -0.83
N LEU A 115 2.61 -0.69 -0.66
CA LEU A 115 2.40 -2.00 -0.04
C LEU A 115 1.71 -2.93 -1.05
N HIS A 116 2.43 -3.96 -1.48
CA HIS A 116 2.00 -4.91 -2.51
C HIS A 116 1.96 -6.31 -1.89
N ILE A 117 0.80 -6.97 -1.93
CA ILE A 117 0.61 -8.29 -1.32
C ILE A 117 -0.03 -9.23 -2.34
N ASP A 118 0.75 -10.13 -2.94
CA ASP A 118 0.25 -11.21 -3.79
C ASP A 118 0.03 -12.45 -2.93
N GLY A 119 -1.20 -12.76 -2.49
CA GLY A 119 -1.44 -13.84 -1.54
C GLY A 119 -2.64 -14.71 -1.87
N ARG A 120 -2.54 -16.01 -1.58
CA ARG A 120 -3.69 -16.94 -1.70
C ARG A 120 -4.73 -16.75 -0.59
N THR A 121 -4.32 -16.19 0.54
CA THR A 121 -5.14 -15.96 1.74
C THR A 121 -4.63 -14.72 2.46
N VAL A 122 -5.08 -13.53 2.02
CA VAL A 122 -4.95 -12.29 2.80
C VAL A 122 -6.21 -12.18 3.65
N ASN A 123 -6.10 -12.43 4.95
CA ASN A 123 -7.25 -12.41 5.87
C ASN A 123 -7.52 -11.00 6.43
N SER A 124 -6.54 -10.10 6.34
CA SER A 124 -6.56 -8.76 6.93
C SER A 124 -5.85 -7.79 5.98
N ILE A 125 -6.53 -6.69 5.66
CA ILE A 125 -5.93 -5.51 5.04
C ILE A 125 -5.74 -4.46 6.13
N LEU A 126 -4.74 -3.60 5.96
CA LEU A 126 -4.54 -2.38 6.75
C LEU A 126 -5.88 -1.64 6.96
N PRO A 127 -6.46 -1.65 8.17
CA PRO A 127 -7.76 -1.02 8.41
C PRO A 127 -7.69 0.49 8.23
N GLN A 128 -8.83 1.12 7.95
CA GLN A 128 -8.92 2.57 7.76
C GLN A 128 -8.34 3.38 8.94
N CYS A 129 -8.50 2.93 10.19
CA CYS A 129 -7.91 3.60 11.36
C CYS A 129 -6.38 3.59 11.32
N ALA A 130 -5.77 2.43 11.09
CA ALA A 130 -4.32 2.30 11.01
C ALA A 130 -3.74 3.04 9.79
N LEU A 131 -4.46 3.05 8.66
CA LEU A 131 -4.09 3.91 7.52
C LEU A 131 -4.11 5.39 7.91
N GLY A 132 -5.13 5.84 8.64
CA GLY A 132 -5.22 7.20 9.15
C GLY A 132 -4.04 7.58 10.04
N GLU A 133 -3.66 6.70 10.97
CA GLU A 133 -2.48 6.90 11.84
C GLU A 133 -1.18 7.01 11.04
N LEU A 134 -0.99 6.12 10.06
CA LEU A 134 0.17 6.15 9.17
C LEU A 134 0.29 7.46 8.41
N VAL A 135 -0.77 7.85 7.70
CA VAL A 135 -0.72 9.03 6.83
C VAL A 135 -0.66 10.34 7.62
N THR A 136 -1.16 10.36 8.85
CA THR A 136 -0.95 11.50 9.77
C THR A 136 0.53 11.71 10.08
N GLY A 137 1.32 10.63 10.12
CA GLY A 137 2.78 10.69 10.26
C GLY A 137 3.52 11.09 8.98
N TRP A 138 2.86 11.13 7.82
CA TRP A 138 3.48 11.36 6.51
C TRP A 138 2.94 12.60 5.81
N PRO A 139 3.22 13.81 6.34
CA PRO A 139 2.66 15.05 5.81
C PRO A 139 3.10 15.37 4.37
N LEU A 140 4.19 14.76 3.89
CA LEU A 140 4.75 14.95 2.55
C LEU A 140 4.29 13.88 1.54
N LEU A 141 3.36 13.00 1.92
CA LEU A 141 2.94 11.88 1.08
C LEU A 141 2.33 12.37 -0.24
N ARG A 142 2.98 12.05 -1.36
CA ARG A 142 2.57 12.36 -2.73
C ARG A 142 2.02 11.14 -3.47
N SER A 143 2.51 9.95 -3.16
CA SER A 143 2.12 8.71 -3.84
C SER A 143 1.83 7.60 -2.85
N LEU A 144 0.63 7.04 -2.91
CA LEU A 144 0.18 5.94 -2.07
C LEU A 144 -0.31 4.77 -2.93
N SER A 145 0.31 3.61 -2.80
CA SER A 145 -0.10 2.38 -3.50
C SER A 145 -0.38 1.25 -2.52
N LEU A 146 -1.64 0.83 -2.42
CA LEU A 146 -2.11 -0.25 -1.55
C LEU A 146 -2.70 -1.36 -2.42
N LEU A 147 -1.84 -2.30 -2.84
CA LEU A 147 -2.19 -3.36 -3.77
C LEU A 147 -2.21 -4.71 -3.08
N TRP A 148 -3.27 -5.45 -3.32
CA TRP A 148 -3.36 -6.87 -3.03
C TRP A 148 -3.93 -7.62 -4.22
N TRP A 149 -3.40 -8.83 -4.44
CA TRP A 149 -3.90 -9.78 -5.41
C TRP A 149 -4.32 -11.05 -4.68
N SER A 150 -5.59 -11.42 -4.83
CA SER A 150 -6.12 -12.68 -4.33
C SER A 150 -6.51 -13.57 -5.50
N THR A 151 -5.97 -14.78 -5.52
CA THR A 151 -6.27 -15.79 -6.56
C THR A 151 -7.57 -16.57 -6.30
N ARG A 152 -8.25 -16.34 -5.16
CA ARG A 152 -9.53 -16.99 -4.87
C ARG A 152 -10.70 -16.19 -5.46
N THR A 153 -11.25 -16.74 -6.54
CA THR A 153 -12.35 -16.23 -7.37
C THR A 153 -13.72 -16.13 -6.68
N LYS A 154 -13.84 -16.33 -5.36
CA LYS A 154 -15.14 -16.37 -4.67
C LYS A 154 -15.12 -15.76 -3.26
N SER A 155 -15.59 -14.51 -3.17
CA SER A 155 -16.52 -14.02 -2.14
C SER A 155 -16.08 -13.40 -0.81
N THR A 156 -14.80 -13.21 -0.51
CA THR A 156 -14.45 -12.36 0.65
C THR A 156 -13.68 -11.15 0.16
N ARG A 157 -14.42 -10.09 -0.18
CA ARG A 157 -13.84 -8.74 -0.34
C ARG A 157 -13.08 -8.47 0.96
N PRO A 158 -11.77 -8.26 0.91
CA PRO A 158 -11.06 -8.00 2.14
C PRO A 158 -11.59 -6.68 2.73
N PRO A 159 -12.05 -6.70 3.99
CA PRO A 159 -12.57 -5.52 4.65
C PRO A 159 -11.43 -4.52 4.83
N GLY A 160 -11.68 -3.23 4.60
CA GLY A 160 -10.69 -2.22 4.96
C GLY A 160 -11.01 -0.83 4.43
N TYR A 161 -11.23 -0.72 3.12
CA TYR A 161 -11.43 0.58 2.47
C TYR A 161 -12.88 0.78 2.07
N THR A 162 -13.38 1.99 2.30
CA THR A 162 -14.75 2.42 1.99
C THR A 162 -14.70 3.78 1.32
N TRP A 163 -15.84 4.35 0.97
CA TRP A 163 -15.91 5.73 0.50
C TRP A 163 -15.27 6.73 1.48
N ASN A 164 -15.41 6.51 2.80
CA ASN A 164 -14.80 7.35 3.83
C ASN A 164 -13.27 7.32 3.81
N THR A 165 -12.66 6.25 3.29
CA THR A 165 -11.21 6.19 3.14
C THR A 165 -10.71 7.30 2.22
N PHE A 166 -11.41 7.59 1.13
CA PHE A 166 -11.03 8.69 0.22
C PHE A 166 -11.19 10.05 0.89
N VAL A 167 -12.28 10.25 1.66
CA VAL A 167 -12.50 11.48 2.43
C VAL A 167 -11.36 11.70 3.41
N HIS A 168 -10.99 10.69 4.20
CA HIS A 168 -9.89 10.79 5.16
C HIS A 168 -8.54 11.05 4.49
N LEU A 169 -8.24 10.38 3.38
CA LEU A 169 -7.00 10.64 2.65
C LEU A 169 -6.96 12.07 2.09
N SER A 170 -8.09 12.58 1.61
CA SER A 170 -8.18 13.94 1.07
C SER A 170 -7.96 15.03 2.11
N SER A 171 -8.27 14.77 3.38
CA SER A 171 -8.08 15.71 4.49
C SER A 171 -6.70 15.57 5.15
N LEU A 172 -6.22 14.33 5.31
CA LEU A 172 -4.95 14.05 6.00
C LEU A 172 -3.73 14.20 5.08
N CYS A 173 -3.88 14.07 3.77
CA CYS A 173 -2.77 14.06 2.81
C CYS A 173 -2.92 15.20 1.76
N PRO A 174 -2.63 16.46 2.12
CA PRO A 174 -2.81 17.61 1.22
C PRO A 174 -1.91 17.53 -0.03
N GLU A 175 -0.72 16.93 0.09
CA GLU A 175 0.23 16.76 -1.00
C GLU A 175 -0.01 15.50 -1.85
N LEU A 176 -1.02 14.69 -1.52
CA LEU A 176 -1.30 13.45 -2.23
C LEU A 176 -1.71 13.75 -3.67
N ARG A 177 -1.02 13.08 -4.59
CA ARG A 177 -1.09 13.30 -6.03
C ARG A 177 -1.49 12.04 -6.80
N SER A 178 -1.01 10.89 -6.32
CA SER A 178 -1.30 9.58 -6.89
C SER A 178 -1.80 8.62 -5.81
N LEU A 179 -2.94 7.99 -6.07
CA LEU A 179 -3.52 6.95 -5.22
C LEU A 179 -3.81 5.73 -6.06
N ARG A 180 -3.24 4.60 -5.67
CA ARG A 180 -3.52 3.30 -6.30
C ARG A 180 -4.01 2.33 -5.24
N ILE A 181 -5.18 1.75 -5.46
CA ILE A 181 -5.76 0.74 -4.58
C ILE A 181 -6.20 -0.47 -5.40
N SER A 182 -6.22 -1.66 -4.82
CA SER A 182 -6.81 -2.81 -5.52
C SER A 182 -8.34 -2.70 -5.58
N SER A 183 -9.03 -2.48 -4.46
CA SER A 183 -10.49 -2.40 -4.42
C SER A 183 -10.96 -1.61 -3.20
N PHE A 184 -12.28 -1.49 -3.01
CA PHE A 184 -12.88 -0.95 -1.80
C PHE A 184 -14.33 -1.44 -1.70
N ASP A 185 -14.93 -1.30 -0.52
CA ASP A 185 -16.34 -1.61 -0.32
C ASP A 185 -17.22 -0.41 -0.71
N SER A 186 -17.94 -0.58 -1.82
CA SER A 186 -18.93 0.37 -2.33
C SER A 186 -20.35 0.10 -1.82
N SER A 187 -20.55 -0.88 -0.93
CA SER A 187 -21.88 -1.23 -0.41
C SER A 187 -22.45 -0.18 0.53
N GLN A 188 -21.56 0.58 1.19
CA GLN A 188 -21.93 1.69 2.05
C GLN A 188 -22.39 2.90 1.23
N ALA A 189 -23.23 3.73 1.84
CA ALA A 189 -23.62 5.00 1.25
C ALA A 189 -22.38 5.88 0.98
N ILE A 190 -22.41 6.62 -0.12
CA ILE A 190 -21.42 7.64 -0.41
C ILE A 190 -21.61 8.76 0.62
N PRO A 191 -20.58 9.16 1.38
CA PRO A 191 -20.70 10.18 2.41
C PRO A 191 -20.95 11.54 1.78
N GLU A 192 -21.71 12.36 2.50
CA GLU A 192 -21.83 13.78 2.17
C GLU A 192 -20.53 14.49 2.53
N LEU A 193 -20.12 15.43 1.68
CA LEU A 193 -18.94 16.25 1.92
C LEU A 193 -19.41 17.58 2.49
N ASP A 194 -18.90 17.97 3.66
CA ASP A 194 -19.23 19.26 4.26
C ASP A 194 -18.32 20.37 3.71
N GLU A 195 -17.03 20.05 3.49
CA GLU A 195 -16.01 21.00 3.06
C GLU A 195 -15.38 20.62 1.72
N SER A 196 -14.77 21.60 1.04
CA SER A 196 -13.93 21.31 -0.12
C SER A 196 -12.58 20.80 0.39
N PRO A 197 -12.13 19.60 0.02
CA PRO A 197 -10.88 19.05 0.53
C PRO A 197 -9.66 19.83 0.06
N THR A 198 -8.56 19.64 0.77
CA THR A 198 -7.28 20.35 0.56
C THR A 198 -6.33 19.61 -0.40
N SER A 199 -6.57 18.32 -0.63
CA SER A 199 -5.71 17.45 -1.43
C SER A 199 -5.75 17.75 -2.93
N ARG A 200 -4.56 17.70 -3.56
CA ARG A 200 -4.37 17.90 -5.01
C ARG A 200 -4.24 16.58 -5.79
N LEU A 201 -5.04 15.57 -5.44
CA LEU A 201 -4.97 14.28 -6.12
C LEU A 201 -5.29 14.46 -7.62
N PHE A 202 -4.36 14.03 -8.47
CA PHE A 202 -4.54 14.07 -9.92
C PHE A 202 -4.83 12.68 -10.50
N SER A 203 -4.42 11.60 -9.84
CA SER A 203 -4.57 10.24 -10.36
C SER A 203 -5.11 9.28 -9.31
N LEU A 204 -6.19 8.60 -9.64
CA LEU A 204 -6.73 7.46 -8.88
C LEU A 204 -6.78 6.22 -9.77
N THR A 205 -6.12 5.14 -9.35
CA THR A 205 -6.18 3.84 -10.01
C THR A 205 -6.85 2.79 -9.10
N VAL A 206 -7.91 2.14 -9.59
CA VAL A 206 -8.60 1.04 -8.89
C VAL A 206 -8.49 -0.25 -9.70
N SER A 207 -7.69 -1.21 -9.22
CA SER A 207 -7.29 -2.38 -10.03
C SER A 207 -8.36 -3.48 -10.16
N HIS A 208 -9.27 -3.56 -9.20
CA HIS A 208 -10.38 -4.51 -9.09
C HIS A 208 -11.61 -3.73 -8.63
N ALA A 209 -12.10 -2.87 -9.51
CA ALA A 209 -13.17 -1.94 -9.20
C ALA A 209 -14.42 -2.68 -8.67
N PRO A 210 -15.07 -2.17 -7.61
CA PRO A 210 -16.30 -2.76 -7.09
C PRO A 210 -17.50 -2.37 -7.97
N THR A 211 -18.60 -3.11 -7.86
CA THR A 211 -19.88 -2.68 -8.46
C THR A 211 -20.36 -1.39 -7.80
N ILE A 212 -20.73 -0.39 -8.60
CA ILE A 212 -21.27 0.88 -8.09
C ILE A 212 -22.79 1.00 -8.35
N PRO A 213 -23.54 1.68 -7.47
CA PRO A 213 -24.99 1.83 -7.61
C PRO A 213 -25.34 2.78 -8.77
N ASP A 214 -24.85 4.01 -8.73
CA ASP A 214 -25.12 5.07 -9.71
C ASP A 214 -23.82 5.81 -10.13
N PRO A 215 -23.48 5.84 -11.42
CA PRO A 215 -22.35 6.62 -11.93
C PRO A 215 -22.42 8.12 -11.60
N ALA A 216 -23.59 8.76 -11.66
CA ALA A 216 -23.69 10.20 -11.46
C ALA A 216 -23.31 10.62 -10.04
N HIS A 217 -23.79 9.88 -9.03
CA HIS A 217 -23.38 10.11 -7.64
C HIS A 217 -21.88 9.89 -7.40
N VAL A 218 -21.27 8.88 -8.03
CA VAL A 218 -19.82 8.64 -7.93
C VAL A 218 -19.02 9.79 -8.56
N VAL A 219 -19.49 10.32 -9.69
CA VAL A 219 -18.89 11.50 -10.35
C VAL A 219 -19.02 12.73 -9.45
N ALA A 220 -20.20 13.00 -8.90
CA ALA A 220 -20.41 14.14 -8.01
C ALA A 220 -19.49 14.06 -6.77
N PHE A 221 -19.36 12.86 -6.20
CA PHE A 221 -18.46 12.62 -5.07
C PHE A 221 -16.99 12.86 -5.43
N PHE A 222 -16.45 12.17 -6.45
CA PHE A 222 -15.04 12.33 -6.82
C PHE A 222 -14.74 13.70 -7.42
N GLY A 223 -15.67 14.30 -8.18
CA GLY A 223 -15.50 15.64 -8.75
C GLY A 223 -15.49 16.73 -7.69
N ARG A 224 -16.23 16.56 -6.59
CA ARG A 224 -16.14 17.45 -5.43
C ARG A 224 -14.89 17.19 -4.61
N LEU A 225 -14.46 15.93 -4.50
CA LEU A 225 -13.28 15.56 -3.74
C LEU A 225 -11.98 15.98 -4.45
N TRP A 226 -11.91 15.77 -5.76
CA TRP A 226 -10.74 15.99 -6.59
C TRP A 226 -11.18 16.44 -8.00
N PRO A 227 -11.41 17.75 -8.21
CA PRO A 227 -11.96 18.27 -9.47
C PRO A 227 -11.13 17.96 -10.72
N THR A 228 -9.83 17.73 -10.57
CA THR A 228 -8.90 17.43 -11.66
C THR A 228 -8.54 15.94 -11.74
N LEU A 229 -9.39 15.06 -11.22
CA LEU A 229 -9.09 13.64 -11.09
C LEU A 229 -9.07 12.92 -12.45
N HIS A 230 -7.93 12.31 -12.77
CA HIS A 230 -7.85 11.25 -13.77
C HIS A 230 -8.08 9.90 -13.09
N LEU A 231 -9.18 9.25 -13.47
CA LEU A 231 -9.59 7.96 -12.92
C LEU A 231 -9.24 6.82 -13.88
N GLU A 232 -8.49 5.84 -13.39
CA GLU A 232 -8.19 4.58 -14.07
C GLU A 232 -8.77 3.40 -13.31
N VAL A 233 -9.48 2.53 -14.01
CA VAL A 233 -10.18 1.40 -13.41
C VAL A 233 -9.97 0.14 -14.23
N SER A 234 -9.81 -0.99 -13.54
CA SER A 234 -9.90 -2.32 -14.14
C SER A 234 -10.84 -3.22 -13.34
N GLY A 235 -11.49 -4.15 -14.02
CA GLY A 235 -12.54 -5.00 -13.45
C GLY A 235 -13.16 -5.91 -14.50
N THR A 236 -14.21 -6.64 -14.11
CA THR A 236 -14.98 -7.45 -15.07
C THR A 236 -15.75 -6.57 -16.04
N GLU A 237 -16.08 -7.11 -17.23
CA GLU A 237 -16.82 -6.37 -18.27
C GLU A 237 -18.11 -5.70 -17.73
N THR A 238 -18.87 -6.42 -16.91
CA THR A 238 -20.10 -5.93 -16.29
C THR A 238 -19.86 -4.73 -15.36
N VAL A 239 -18.78 -4.75 -14.58
CA VAL A 239 -18.40 -3.64 -13.69
C VAL A 239 -17.92 -2.44 -14.52
N MET A 240 -17.12 -2.71 -15.55
CA MET A 240 -16.49 -1.68 -16.36
C MET A 240 -17.50 -0.79 -17.11
N LYS A 241 -18.68 -1.28 -17.47
CA LYS A 241 -19.72 -0.46 -18.13
C LYS A 241 -20.08 0.78 -17.31
N LYS A 242 -20.29 0.63 -15.99
CA LYS A 242 -20.65 1.76 -15.11
C LYS A 242 -19.45 2.67 -14.86
N TRP A 243 -18.27 2.10 -14.61
CA TRP A 243 -17.07 2.90 -14.38
C TRP A 243 -16.59 3.68 -15.62
N THR A 244 -16.81 3.15 -16.81
CA THR A 244 -16.55 3.87 -18.07
C THR A 244 -17.44 5.12 -18.16
N ALA A 245 -18.69 5.05 -17.69
CA ALA A 245 -19.56 6.23 -17.63
C ALA A 245 -19.01 7.27 -16.63
N VAL A 246 -18.56 6.84 -15.45
CA VAL A 246 -17.89 7.71 -14.46
C VAL A 246 -16.67 8.40 -15.07
N GLN A 247 -15.78 7.65 -15.72
CA GLN A 247 -14.56 8.20 -16.35
C GLN A 247 -14.88 9.24 -17.44
N LYS A 248 -15.94 9.03 -18.23
CA LYS A 248 -16.37 10.00 -19.26
C LYS A 248 -16.90 11.28 -18.63
N LEU A 249 -17.72 11.15 -17.59
CA LEU A 249 -18.37 12.28 -16.91
C LEU A 249 -17.38 13.10 -16.06
N LEU A 250 -16.31 12.50 -15.53
CA LEU A 250 -15.23 13.25 -14.85
C LEU A 250 -14.36 14.06 -15.82
N ARG A 251 -14.42 13.78 -17.13
CA ARG A 251 -13.61 14.46 -18.16
C ARG A 251 -14.37 15.56 -18.91
N SER A 252 -15.70 15.60 -18.78
CA SER A 252 -16.58 16.58 -19.42
C SER A 252 -16.72 17.82 -18.57
#